data_AF-A0AA39XIB7-F1
#
_entry.id   AF-A0AA39XIB7-F1
#
_cell.length_a   1.000
_cell.length_b   1.000
_cell.length_c   1.000
_cell.angle_alpha   90.00
_cell.angle_beta   90.00
_cell.angle_gamma   90.00
#
_symmetry.space_group_name_H-M   'P 1'
#
loop_
_entity.id
_entity.type
_entity.pdbx_description
1 polymer ?
#
loop_
_entity_poly.entity_id
_entity_poly.type
_entity_poly.pdbx_seq_one_letter_code
_entity_poly.pdbx_strand_id
1 'polypeptide(L)'
;CAQEILSLFMLAIAAEIKKVGGDTFDRPPTDMATSDRTRVPRTIENTVFRDMAREIVKTGIAYDIPEAYMLIIPAFARYNLLP
;
A
#
# COMPACT_ATOMS: atom_id res chain seq x y z
N CYS A 1 -9.79 6.20 15.94
CA CYS A 1 -8.60 6.73 16.64
C CYS A 1 -7.27 6.22 16.08
N ALA A 2 -6.87 4.95 16.25
CA ALA A 2 -5.52 4.50 15.85
C ALA A 2 -5.27 4.60 14.32
N GLN A 3 -6.24 4.19 13.51
CA GLN A 3 -6.17 4.30 12.05
C GLN A 3 -6.11 5.75 11.57
N GLU A 4 -6.86 6.67 12.18
CA GLU A 4 -6.83 8.11 11.82
C GLU A 4 -5.48 8.74 12.15
N ILE A 5 -4.92 8.43 13.33
CA ILE A 5 -3.58 8.89 13.73
C ILE A 5 -2.53 8.35 12.76
N LEU A 6 -2.63 7.08 12.39
CA LEU A 6 -1.74 6.47 11.42
C LEU A 6 -1.84 7.15 10.05
N SER A 7 -3.04 7.42 9.55
CA SER A 7 -3.25 8.11 8.27
C SER A 7 -2.66 9.53 8.27
N LEU A 8 -2.81 10.27 9.38
CA LEU A 8 -2.18 11.59 9.53
C LEU A 8 -0.66 11.50 9.61
N PHE A 9 -0.13 10.48 10.29
CA PHE A 9 1.30 10.23 10.37
C PHE A 9 1.90 9.86 9.00
N MET A 10 1.23 9.00 8.24
CA MET A 10 1.63 8.66 6.86
C MET A 10 1.62 9.90 5.96
N LEU A 11 0.62 10.76 6.09
CA LEU A 11 0.54 12.02 5.36
C LEU A 11 1.71 12.97 5.71
N ALA A 12 2.08 13.05 6.99
CA ALA A 12 3.22 13.85 7.44
C ALA A 12 4.55 13.31 6.90
N ILE A 13 4.77 11.99 6.92
CA ILE A 13 5.97 11.38 6.31
C ILE A 13 6.01 11.68 4.81
N ALA A 14 4.91 11.45 4.10
CA ALA A 14 4.84 11.63 2.66
C ALA A 14 5.09 13.09 2.23
N ALA A 15 4.81 14.07 3.09
CA ALA A 15 5.10 15.48 2.83
C ALA A 15 6.61 15.81 2.87
N GLU A 16 7.41 15.05 3.63
CA GLU A 16 8.82 15.36 3.90
C GLU A 16 9.80 14.58 3.01
N ILE A 17 9.34 13.53 2.32
CA ILE A 17 10.19 12.69 1.47
C ILE A 17 10.03 13.01 -0.02
N LYS A 18 11.08 12.76 -0.79
CA LYS A 18 11.09 12.96 -2.26
C LYS A 18 10.84 11.70 -3.08
N LYS A 19 11.08 10.53 -2.48
CA LYS A 19 10.88 9.22 -3.11
C LYS A 19 10.73 8.13 -2.06
N VAL A 20 9.95 7.11 -2.38
CA VAL A 20 9.93 5.84 -1.64
C VAL A 20 10.95 4.91 -2.29
N GLY A 21 11.82 4.32 -1.46
CA GLY A 21 12.84 3.39 -1.91
C GLY A 21 12.29 1.97 -2.09
N GLY A 22 13.18 0.99 -1.96
CA GLY A 22 12.85 -0.42 -2.13
C GLY A 22 12.70 -0.83 -3.59
N ASP A 23 12.36 -2.10 -3.76
CA ASP A 23 12.19 -2.68 -5.09
C ASP A 23 10.72 -2.68 -5.46
N THR A 24 10.45 -2.36 -6.72
CA THR A 24 9.11 -2.34 -7.29
C THR A 24 9.02 -3.45 -8.34
N PHE A 25 8.03 -4.32 -8.20
CA PHE A 25 7.83 -5.44 -9.11
C PHE A 25 6.38 -5.50 -9.58
N ASP A 26 6.17 -5.96 -10.81
CA ASP A 26 4.86 -6.39 -11.25
C ASP A 26 4.49 -7.66 -10.48
N ARG A 27 3.44 -7.60 -9.65
CA ARG A 27 2.88 -8.80 -9.04
C ARG A 27 2.15 -9.56 -10.15
N PRO A 28 2.54 -10.82 -10.44
CA PRO A 28 1.76 -11.64 -11.36
C PRO A 28 0.34 -11.75 -10.80
N PRO A 29 -0.71 -11.72 -11.64
CA PRO A 29 -2.07 -11.91 -11.18
C PRO A 29 -2.14 -13.27 -10.49
N THR A 30 -2.19 -13.28 -9.15
CA THR A 30 -2.41 -14.51 -8.40
C THR A 30 -3.78 -15.05 -8.79
N ASP A 31 -3.80 -16.30 -9.23
CA ASP A 31 -4.96 -17.06 -9.70
C ASP A 31 -6.21 -16.81 -8.85
N MET A 32 -7.05 -15.86 -9.27
CA MET A 32 -8.47 -15.92 -8.98
C MET A 32 -9.10 -16.66 -10.14
N ALA A 33 -9.40 -17.93 -9.88
CA ALA A 33 -10.32 -18.71 -10.67
C ALA A 33 -11.65 -17.95 -10.79
N THR A 34 -11.84 -17.21 -11.88
CA THR A 34 -13.12 -17.12 -12.57
C THR A 34 -12.93 -16.40 -13.89
N SER A 35 -13.49 -17.03 -14.91
CA SER A 35 -13.72 -16.52 -16.24
C SER A 35 -14.27 -15.10 -16.24
N ASP A 36 -13.42 -14.11 -16.50
CA ASP A 36 -13.86 -12.95 -17.26
C ASP A 36 -12.68 -12.21 -17.89
N ARG A 37 -12.81 -11.81 -19.15
CA ARG A 37 -11.75 -11.16 -19.96
C ARG A 37 -11.58 -9.68 -19.63
N THR A 38 -11.83 -9.28 -18.39
CA THR A 38 -11.52 -7.94 -17.89
C THR A 38 -10.06 -7.95 -17.46
N ARG A 39 -9.21 -7.19 -18.17
CA ARG A 39 -7.80 -6.98 -17.84
C ARG A 39 -7.62 -6.87 -16.32
N VAL A 40 -7.10 -7.93 -15.69
CA VAL A 40 -6.71 -7.87 -14.28
C VAL A 40 -5.69 -6.73 -14.18
N PRO A 41 -5.92 -5.70 -13.36
CA PRO A 41 -4.99 -4.58 -13.25
C PRO A 41 -3.63 -5.15 -12.84
N ARG A 42 -2.59 -4.86 -13.62
CA ARG A 42 -1.20 -5.15 -13.22
C ARG A 42 -1.01 -4.51 -11.85
N THR A 43 -0.84 -5.33 -10.83
CA THR A 43 -0.71 -4.86 -9.46
C THR A 43 0.77 -4.61 -9.26
N ILE A 44 1.18 -3.35 -9.32
CA ILE A 44 2.55 -2.95 -9.00
C ILE A 44 2.69 -3.03 -7.47
N GLU A 45 3.69 -3.78 -6.98
CA GLU A 45 3.98 -3.91 -5.55
C GLU A 45 5.38 -3.37 -5.27
N ASN A 46 5.49 -2.52 -4.23
CA ASN A 46 6.77 -2.03 -3.72
C ASN A 46 7.07 -2.66 -2.35
N THR A 47 8.32 -3.06 -2.12
CA THR A 47 8.71 -3.76 -0.89
C THR A 47 8.49 -2.93 0.37
N VAL A 48 8.71 -1.61 0.34
CA VAL A 48 8.51 -0.73 1.49
C VAL A 48 7.02 -0.64 1.86
N PHE A 49 6.14 -0.46 0.87
CA PHE A 49 4.70 -0.42 1.13
C PHE A 49 4.19 -1.76 1.69
N ARG A 50 4.69 -2.88 1.16
CA ARG A 50 4.34 -4.21 1.66
C ARG A 50 4.80 -4.42 3.10
N ASP A 51 6.02 -4.03 3.42
CA ASP A 51 6.58 -4.21 4.76
C ASP A 51 5.88 -3.31 5.79
N MET A 52 5.55 -2.06 5.41
CA MET A 52 4.68 -1.20 6.22
C MET A 52 3.30 -1.84 6.44
N ALA A 53 2.65 -2.35 5.40
CA ALA A 53 1.35 -2.99 5.51
C ALA A 53 1.39 -4.21 6.45
N ARG A 54 2.46 -5.03 6.38
CA ARG A 54 2.67 -6.17 7.28
C ARG A 54 2.78 -5.76 8.75
N GLU A 55 3.54 -4.72 9.06
CA GLU A 55 3.69 -4.25 10.45
C GLU A 55 2.39 -3.61 10.98
N ILE A 56 1.61 -2.91 10.15
CA ILE A 56 0.29 -2.38 10.52
C ILE A 56 -0.69 -3.51 10.86
N VAL A 57 -0.69 -4.59 10.06
CA VAL A 57 -1.54 -5.77 10.34
C VAL A 57 -1.08 -6.49 11.61
N LYS A 58 0.23 -6.70 11.75
CA LYS A 58 0.83 -7.38 12.92
C LYS A 58 0.57 -6.63 14.23
N THR A 59 0.49 -5.30 14.19
CA THR A 59 0.13 -4.46 15.34
C THR A 59 -1.37 -4.39 15.61
N GLY A 60 -2.20 -4.98 14.74
CA GLY A 60 -3.65 -5.01 14.87
C GLY A 60 -4.34 -3.68 14.51
N ILE A 61 -3.63 -2.75 13.86
CA ILE A 61 -4.22 -1.47 13.41
C ILE A 61 -5.10 -1.69 12.17
N ALA A 62 -4.74 -2.66 11.32
CA ALA A 62 -5.56 -3.15 10.22
C ALA A 62 -5.78 -4.66 10.38
N TYR A 63 -6.91 -5.16 9.87
CA TYR A 63 -7.28 -6.57 9.87
C TYR A 63 -6.49 -7.36 8.82
N ASP A 64 -6.24 -6.77 7.65
CA ASP A 64 -5.53 -7.41 6.55
C ASP A 64 -4.67 -6.42 5.73
N ILE A 65 -3.90 -6.98 4.79
CA ILE A 65 -2.98 -6.21 3.93
C ILE A 65 -3.72 -5.20 3.04
N PRO A 66 -4.85 -5.56 2.37
CA PRO A 66 -5.66 -4.58 1.64
C PRO A 66 -6.11 -3.39 2.50
N GLU A 67 -6.62 -3.62 3.71
CA GLU A 67 -7.00 -2.55 4.63
C GLU A 67 -5.80 -1.70 5.04
N ALA A 68 -4.66 -2.33 5.34
CA ALA A 68 -3.44 -1.58 5.63
C ALA A 68 -2.99 -0.69 4.45
N TYR A 69 -3.13 -1.16 3.21
CA TYR A 69 -2.88 -0.33 2.03
C TYR A 69 -3.84 0.84 1.90
N MET A 70 -5.10 0.70 2.30
CA MET A 70 -6.05 1.83 2.32
C MET A 70 -5.61 2.94 3.29
N LEU A 71 -4.83 2.62 4.33
CA LEU A 71 -4.28 3.58 5.28
C LEU A 71 -2.97 4.22 4.78
N ILE A 72 -2.17 3.48 4.00
CA ILE A 72 -0.86 3.94 3.50
C ILE A 72 -1.00 4.69 2.17
N ILE A 73 -1.54 4.04 1.14
CA ILE A 73 -1.43 4.46 -0.26
C ILE A 73 -1.97 5.87 -0.52
N PRO A 74 -3.13 6.30 0.02
CA PRO A 74 -3.66 7.64 -0.24
C PRO A 74 -2.70 8.77 0.16
N ALA A 75 -1.95 8.61 1.26
CA ALA A 75 -0.99 9.59 1.73
C ALA A 75 0.17 9.78 0.73
N PHE A 76 0.75 8.67 0.25
CA PHE A 76 1.86 8.71 -0.71
C PHE A 76 1.40 9.08 -2.13
N ALA A 77 0.19 8.67 -2.52
CA ALA A 77 -0.44 9.07 -3.78
C ALA A 77 -0.60 10.59 -3.89
N ARG A 78 -1.01 11.25 -2.79
CA ARG A 78 -1.21 12.70 -2.75
C ARG A 78 0.06 13.49 -3.11
N TYR A 79 1.24 12.94 -2.84
CA TYR A 79 2.54 13.58 -3.10
C TYR A 79 3.26 12.98 -4.32
N ASN A 80 2.57 12.21 -5.17
CA ASN A 80 3.15 11.52 -6.34
C ASN A 80 4.34 10.61 -5.98
N LEU A 81 4.24 9.92 -4.84
CA LEU A 81 5.28 9.02 -4.32
C LEU A 81 4.96 7.53 -4.56
N LEU A 82 3.97 7.24 -5.40
CA LEU A 82 3.72 5.88 -5.85
C LEU A 82 4.69 5.50 -6.98
N PRO A 83 5.05 4.21 -7.11
CA PRO A 83 5.98 3.74 -8.13
C PRO A 83 5.40 3.81 -9.54
#